data_AF-A0A498S1I7-F1
#
_entry.id   AF-A0A498S1I7-F1
#
_cell.length_a   1.000
_cell.length_b   1.000
_cell.length_c   1.000
_cell.angle_alpha   90.00
_cell.angle_beta   90.00
_cell.angle_gamma   90.00
#
_symmetry.space_group_name_H-M   'P 1'
#
loop_
_entity.id
_entity.type
_entity.pdbx_description
1 polymer ?
#
loop_
_entity_poly.entity_id
_entity_poly.type
_entity_poly.pdbx_seq_one_letter_code
_entity_poly.pdbx_strand_id
1 'polypeptide(L)'
;MESEDNDNKMLPVGSAVTLKGKQYRIQSELYNGPFSKVYAINEGCMQYAMKIERTTGSKRPVLKLDALVLKQLNHQNIAAGFPRLIAAGRTPLYKYIIMELVGPDLQRLRRSIPAKKFSLSTALKLASQTLRRIEALHDSGWLCRDVKANNFCIGRKNMGLIYMLDFGFARRFIRENGTLIERRNAASLMGTIYYAPMSAHNFSEQCRKDDLESWFYMIIEMIVGNLPWFIHDPKREYLLVGEWKKFTRGSGRQLLLGDSPQEFEKILDIIDQTA
;
A
#
# COMPACT_ATOMS: atom_id res chain seq x y z
N MET A 1 -25.48 30.70 -2.86
CA MET A 1 -24.48 29.79 -2.26
C MET A 1 -25.07 28.39 -2.20
N GLU A 2 -25.39 27.78 -3.36
CA GLU A 2 -26.06 26.47 -3.43
C GLU A 2 -25.56 25.63 -4.62
N SER A 3 -24.23 25.54 -4.82
CA SER A 3 -23.70 24.74 -5.94
C SER A 3 -22.43 23.93 -5.65
N GLU A 4 -21.96 23.83 -4.41
CA GLU A 4 -20.78 23.02 -4.08
C GLU A 4 -21.10 21.59 -3.59
N ASP A 5 -22.34 21.30 -3.19
CA ASP A 5 -22.68 20.01 -2.58
C ASP A 5 -23.07 18.90 -3.57
N ASN A 6 -23.40 19.23 -4.82
CA ASN A 6 -23.82 18.24 -5.82
C ASN A 6 -22.65 17.58 -6.59
N ASP A 7 -21.44 18.15 -6.51
CA ASP A 7 -20.25 17.64 -7.20
C ASP A 7 -19.52 16.51 -6.45
N ASN A 8 -19.99 16.17 -5.24
CA ASN A 8 -19.18 15.39 -4.29
C ASN A 8 -19.38 13.86 -4.36
N LYS A 9 -20.42 13.38 -5.06
CA LYS A 9 -20.67 11.93 -5.26
C LYS A 9 -20.59 11.55 -6.73
N MET A 10 -19.35 11.40 -7.22
CA MET A 10 -19.05 10.94 -8.58
C MET A 10 -19.81 9.67 -8.97
N LEU A 11 -20.03 8.75 -8.02
CA LEU A 11 -20.87 7.56 -8.16
C LEU A 11 -21.64 7.31 -6.85
N PRO A 12 -22.93 7.69 -6.76
CA PRO A 12 -23.73 7.50 -5.55
C PRO A 12 -23.94 6.01 -5.24
N VAL A 13 -23.97 5.65 -3.95
CA VAL A 13 -24.35 4.31 -3.51
C VAL A 13 -25.78 3.99 -3.95
N GLY A 14 -26.00 2.78 -4.45
CA GLY A 14 -27.27 2.31 -4.99
C GLY A 14 -27.41 2.49 -6.51
N SER A 15 -26.61 3.38 -7.12
CA SER A 15 -26.62 3.64 -8.58
C SER A 15 -26.04 2.47 -9.38
N ALA A 16 -26.32 2.45 -10.69
CA ALA A 16 -25.77 1.49 -11.63
C ALA A 16 -24.91 2.19 -12.68
N VAL A 17 -23.84 1.53 -13.12
CA VAL A 17 -22.95 1.99 -14.18
C VAL A 17 -22.73 0.88 -15.20
N THR A 18 -22.66 1.25 -16.48
CA THR A 18 -22.34 0.31 -17.56
C THR A 18 -20.89 0.50 -17.98
N LEU A 19 -20.07 -0.52 -17.78
CA LEU A 19 -18.64 -0.51 -18.09
C LEU A 19 -18.30 -1.75 -18.93
N LYS A 20 -17.72 -1.55 -20.12
CA LYS A 20 -17.41 -2.64 -21.08
C LYS A 20 -18.60 -3.58 -21.35
N GLY A 21 -19.80 -3.01 -21.55
CA GLY A 21 -21.02 -3.76 -21.85
C GLY A 21 -21.61 -4.54 -20.67
N LYS A 22 -21.04 -4.42 -19.47
CA LYS A 22 -21.54 -5.04 -18.23
C LYS A 22 -22.12 -3.99 -17.30
N GLN A 23 -23.24 -4.30 -16.67
CA GLN A 23 -23.87 -3.43 -15.68
C GLN A 23 -23.36 -3.78 -14.28
N TYR A 24 -22.89 -2.77 -13.55
CA TYR A 24 -22.43 -2.89 -12.17
C TYR A 24 -23.23 -1.98 -11.26
N ARG A 25 -23.63 -2.47 -10.09
CA ARG A 25 -24.31 -1.67 -9.06
C ARG A 25 -23.35 -1.25 -7.96
N ILE A 26 -23.33 0.03 -7.62
CA ILE A 26 -22.51 0.58 -6.53
C ILE A 26 -23.13 0.20 -5.19
N GLN A 27 -22.46 -0.64 -4.40
CA GLN A 27 -22.98 -1.12 -3.13
C GLN A 27 -22.56 -0.24 -1.94
N SER A 28 -21.28 0.14 -1.87
CA SER A 28 -20.77 0.96 -0.79
C SER A 28 -19.45 1.61 -1.18
N GLU A 29 -19.13 2.74 -0.55
CA GLU A 29 -17.78 3.32 -0.62
C GLU A 29 -16.87 2.59 0.38
N LEU A 30 -15.73 2.10 -0.10
CA LEU A 30 -14.72 1.42 0.73
C LEU A 30 -13.60 2.37 1.15
N TYR A 31 -13.27 3.34 0.29
CA TYR A 31 -12.22 4.31 0.53
C TYR A 31 -12.45 5.60 -0.25
N ASN A 32 -12.16 6.73 0.38
CA ASN A 32 -12.21 8.06 -0.22
C ASN A 32 -10.90 8.79 0.07
N GLY A 33 -10.02 8.81 -0.93
CA GLY A 33 -8.71 9.45 -0.85
C GLY A 33 -8.60 10.68 -1.75
N PRO A 34 -7.50 11.43 -1.62
CA PRO A 34 -7.28 12.66 -2.40
C PRO A 34 -7.13 12.42 -3.91
N PHE A 35 -6.74 11.21 -4.33
CA PHE A 35 -6.46 10.88 -5.73
C PHE A 35 -7.43 9.85 -6.31
N SER A 36 -8.01 8.99 -5.46
CA SER A 36 -8.86 7.89 -5.90
C SER A 36 -9.95 7.58 -4.90
N LYS A 37 -11.08 7.08 -5.41
CA LYS A 37 -12.15 6.47 -4.61
C LYS A 37 -12.22 4.97 -4.91
N VAL A 38 -12.59 4.17 -3.91
CA VAL A 38 -12.79 2.72 -4.07
C VAL A 38 -14.20 2.38 -3.64
N TYR A 39 -14.90 1.62 -4.46
CA TYR A 39 -16.28 1.16 -4.23
C TYR A 39 -16.33 -0.37 -4.19
N ALA A 40 -17.20 -0.92 -3.34
CA ALA A 40 -17.71 -2.27 -3.55
C ALA A 40 -18.81 -2.21 -4.60
N ILE A 41 -18.76 -3.10 -5.59
CA ILE A 41 -19.72 -3.15 -6.69
C ILE A 41 -20.20 -4.57 -6.93
N ASN A 42 -21.42 -4.71 -7.46
CA ASN A 42 -22.02 -6.01 -7.79
C ASN A 42 -22.30 -6.14 -9.29
N GLU A 43 -22.00 -7.31 -9.86
CA GLU A 43 -22.45 -7.77 -11.17
C GLU A 43 -23.33 -9.01 -10.94
N GLY A 44 -24.66 -8.82 -10.90
CA GLY A 44 -25.56 -9.88 -10.42
C GLY A 44 -25.23 -10.29 -8.98
N CYS A 45 -24.91 -11.57 -8.77
CA CYS A 45 -24.52 -12.11 -7.46
C CYS A 45 -23.01 -11.99 -7.15
N MET A 46 -22.19 -11.57 -8.12
CA MET A 46 -20.74 -11.45 -7.95
C MET A 46 -20.37 -10.08 -7.40
N GLN A 47 -19.40 -10.03 -6.49
CA GLN A 47 -18.93 -8.79 -5.86
C GLN A 47 -17.47 -8.49 -6.22
N TYR A 48 -17.18 -7.22 -6.49
CA TYR A 48 -15.86 -6.72 -6.87
C TYR A 48 -15.51 -5.41 -6.15
N ALA A 49 -14.24 -5.04 -6.17
CA ALA A 49 -13.78 -3.71 -5.83
C ALA A 49 -13.54 -2.91 -7.10
N MET A 50 -14.03 -1.66 -7.14
CA MET A 50 -13.77 -0.73 -8.23
C MET A 50 -13.04 0.49 -7.70
N LYS A 51 -11.79 0.68 -8.13
CA LYS A 51 -11.01 1.89 -7.86
C LYS A 51 -11.15 2.83 -9.06
N ILE A 52 -11.49 4.08 -8.79
CA ILE A 52 -11.67 5.12 -9.80
C ILE A 52 -10.77 6.33 -9.55
N GLU A 53 -10.43 7.04 -10.62
CA GLU A 53 -9.66 8.28 -10.62
C GLU A 53 -10.28 9.23 -11.66
N ARG A 54 -10.45 10.52 -11.31
CA ARG A 54 -10.98 11.52 -12.26
C ARG A 54 -10.11 11.63 -13.51
N THR A 55 -10.73 11.75 -14.68
CA THR A 55 -10.00 11.91 -15.95
C THR A 55 -9.29 13.27 -16.01
N THR A 56 -9.93 14.33 -15.49
CA THR A 56 -9.41 15.69 -15.42
C THR A 56 -9.21 16.14 -13.97
N GLY A 57 -8.31 17.10 -13.75
CA GLY A 57 -8.03 17.66 -12.42
C GLY A 57 -7.30 16.72 -11.45
N SER A 58 -6.91 15.52 -11.88
CA SER A 58 -6.10 14.62 -11.06
C SER A 58 -4.68 15.16 -10.91
N LYS A 59 -4.28 15.51 -9.68
CA LYS A 59 -2.93 16.00 -9.38
C LYS A 59 -1.85 14.94 -9.62
N ARG A 60 -2.20 13.66 -9.52
CA ARG A 60 -1.30 12.51 -9.76
C ARG A 60 -2.07 11.34 -10.36
N PRO A 61 -2.03 11.16 -11.69
CA PRO A 61 -2.77 10.09 -12.34
C PRO A 61 -2.03 8.74 -12.22
N VAL A 62 -2.34 7.98 -11.18
CA VAL A 62 -1.62 6.75 -10.81
C VAL A 62 -2.39 5.46 -11.08
N LEU A 63 -3.70 5.52 -11.39
CA LEU A 63 -4.52 4.32 -11.59
C LEU A 63 -4.03 3.42 -12.75
N LYS A 64 -3.37 4.02 -13.75
CA LYS A 64 -2.75 3.25 -14.85
C LYS A 64 -1.67 2.31 -14.32
N LEU A 65 -0.94 2.73 -13.28
CA LEU A 65 0.11 1.94 -12.67
C LEU A 65 -0.45 0.73 -11.93
N ASP A 66 -1.52 0.90 -11.16
CA ASP A 66 -2.26 -0.21 -10.54
C ASP A 66 -2.65 -1.26 -11.60
N ALA A 67 -3.23 -0.83 -12.72
CA ALA A 67 -3.64 -1.73 -13.79
C ALA A 67 -2.45 -2.47 -14.43
N LEU A 68 -1.33 -1.78 -14.65
CA LEU A 68 -0.12 -2.37 -15.25
C LEU A 68 0.50 -3.44 -14.34
N VAL A 69 0.69 -3.11 -13.06
CA VAL A 69 1.30 -4.02 -12.07
C VAL A 69 0.42 -5.24 -11.86
N LEU A 70 -0.89 -5.05 -11.60
CA LEU A 70 -1.81 -6.17 -11.42
C LEU A 70 -1.91 -7.06 -12.66
N LYS A 71 -1.98 -6.48 -13.86
CA LYS A 71 -2.01 -7.27 -15.10
C LYS A 71 -0.77 -8.14 -15.24
N GLN A 72 0.42 -7.60 -14.96
CA GLN A 72 1.66 -8.37 -15.03
C GLN A 72 1.70 -9.51 -13.99
N LEU A 73 1.38 -9.20 -12.73
CA LEU A 73 1.37 -10.19 -11.65
C LEU A 73 0.36 -11.32 -11.89
N ASN A 74 -0.83 -10.97 -12.40
CA ASN A 74 -1.86 -11.96 -12.74
C ASN A 74 -1.44 -12.82 -13.95
N HIS A 75 -0.76 -12.25 -14.96
CA HIS A 75 -0.27 -13.01 -16.11
C HIS A 75 0.85 -14.00 -15.73
N GLN A 76 1.73 -13.64 -14.81
CA GLN A 76 2.84 -14.50 -14.36
C GLN A 76 2.38 -15.65 -13.44
N ASN A 77 1.06 -15.82 -13.22
CA ASN A 77 0.49 -16.77 -12.24
C ASN A 77 1.02 -16.59 -10.81
N ILE A 78 1.56 -15.42 -10.47
CA ILE A 78 1.94 -15.02 -9.11
C ILE A 78 0.69 -14.57 -8.32
N ALA A 79 -0.52 -14.96 -8.77
CA ALA A 79 -1.80 -14.43 -8.27
C ALA A 79 -2.08 -14.72 -6.78
N ALA A 80 -1.33 -15.64 -6.15
CA ALA A 80 -1.52 -15.95 -4.74
C ALA A 80 -1.18 -14.71 -3.87
N GLY A 81 -2.23 -14.02 -3.42
CA GLY A 81 -2.12 -12.82 -2.58
C GLY A 81 -1.94 -11.51 -3.35
N PHE A 82 -2.39 -11.46 -4.61
CA PHE A 82 -2.66 -10.23 -5.34
C PHE A 82 -4.07 -10.31 -5.93
N PRO A 83 -4.89 -9.24 -5.87
CA PRO A 83 -6.24 -9.28 -6.44
C PRO A 83 -6.23 -9.63 -7.92
N ARG A 84 -7.17 -10.46 -8.35
CA ARG A 84 -7.40 -10.66 -9.78
C ARG A 84 -7.98 -9.39 -10.41
N LEU A 85 -7.33 -8.89 -11.45
CA LEU A 85 -7.83 -7.83 -12.31
C LEU A 85 -8.96 -8.38 -13.19
N ILE A 86 -10.15 -7.79 -13.08
CA ILE A 86 -11.35 -8.18 -13.82
C ILE A 86 -11.49 -7.34 -15.08
N ALA A 87 -11.35 -6.02 -14.92
CA ALA A 87 -11.45 -5.07 -16.02
C ALA A 87 -10.67 -3.80 -15.70
N ALA A 88 -10.23 -3.11 -16.75
CA ALA A 88 -9.71 -1.75 -16.65
C ALA A 88 -10.19 -0.95 -17.87
N GLY A 89 -10.40 0.34 -17.68
CA GLY A 89 -10.86 1.22 -18.75
C GLY A 89 -10.97 2.68 -18.32
N ARG A 90 -11.62 3.47 -19.18
CA ARG A 90 -11.92 4.87 -18.94
C ARG A 90 -13.30 5.24 -19.47
N THR A 91 -13.94 6.16 -18.78
CA THR A 91 -15.11 6.93 -19.23
C THR A 91 -14.66 8.37 -19.50
N PRO A 92 -15.50 9.23 -20.07
CA PRO A 92 -15.19 10.65 -20.17
C PRO A 92 -14.89 11.30 -18.81
N LEU A 93 -15.49 10.79 -17.74
CA LEU A 93 -15.41 11.38 -16.39
C LEU A 93 -14.29 10.78 -15.54
N TYR A 94 -14.05 9.47 -15.63
CA TYR A 94 -13.08 8.78 -14.77
C TYR A 94 -12.43 7.57 -15.45
N LYS A 95 -11.22 7.25 -15.01
CA LYS A 95 -10.56 5.97 -15.23
C LYS A 95 -11.01 5.00 -14.15
N TYR A 96 -11.04 3.71 -14.47
CA TYR A 96 -11.43 2.67 -13.51
C TYR A 96 -10.60 1.39 -13.67
N ILE A 97 -10.42 0.70 -12.55
CA ILE A 97 -10.08 -0.72 -12.50
C ILE A 97 -11.13 -1.44 -11.66
N ILE A 98 -11.53 -2.63 -12.10
CA ILE A 98 -12.37 -3.56 -11.37
C ILE A 98 -11.48 -4.76 -11.04
N MET A 99 -11.43 -5.11 -9.77
CA MET A 99 -10.59 -6.18 -9.24
C MET A 99 -11.35 -7.02 -8.21
N GLU A 100 -10.79 -8.16 -7.86
CA GLU A 100 -11.28 -9.00 -6.77
C GLU A 100 -11.49 -8.18 -5.49
N LEU A 101 -12.65 -8.35 -4.87
CA LEU A 101 -12.95 -7.75 -3.57
C LEU A 101 -12.34 -8.60 -2.46
N VAL A 102 -11.38 -8.02 -1.73
CA VAL A 102 -10.73 -8.65 -0.57
C VAL A 102 -11.32 -8.15 0.76
N GLY A 103 -10.85 -8.70 1.87
CA GLY A 103 -11.32 -8.37 3.21
C GLY A 103 -10.69 -7.08 3.76
N PRO A 104 -10.91 -6.79 5.06
CA PRO A 104 -10.33 -5.63 5.74
C PRO A 104 -8.80 -5.59 5.66
N ASP A 105 -8.26 -4.37 5.64
CA ASP A 105 -6.82 -4.14 5.72
C ASP A 105 -6.26 -4.39 7.13
N LEU A 106 -4.96 -4.68 7.21
CA LEU A 106 -4.29 -5.01 8.47
C LEU A 106 -4.31 -3.84 9.45
N GLN A 107 -4.34 -2.59 8.96
CA GLN A 107 -4.44 -1.42 9.85
C GLN A 107 -5.81 -1.34 10.51
N ARG A 108 -6.88 -1.57 9.75
CA ARG A 108 -8.24 -1.64 10.30
C ARG A 108 -8.37 -2.77 11.33
N LEU A 109 -7.82 -3.96 11.04
CA LEU A 109 -7.82 -5.08 11.97
C LEU A 109 -7.05 -4.74 13.25
N ARG A 110 -5.83 -4.21 13.13
CA ARG A 110 -5.02 -3.79 14.28
C ARG A 110 -5.73 -2.75 15.14
N ARG A 111 -6.35 -1.74 14.51
CA ARG A 111 -7.10 -0.69 15.20
C ARG A 111 -8.38 -1.19 15.87
N SER A 112 -8.92 -2.34 15.46
CA SER A 112 -10.08 -2.94 16.15
C SER A 112 -9.70 -3.59 17.49
N ILE A 113 -8.43 -3.95 17.68
CA ILE A 113 -7.91 -4.52 18.94
C ILE A 113 -7.77 -3.38 19.98
N PRO A 114 -8.18 -3.57 21.24
CA PRO A 114 -8.04 -2.54 22.28
C PRO A 114 -6.61 -2.04 22.43
N ALA A 115 -5.64 -2.96 22.50
CA ALA A 115 -4.21 -2.65 22.64
C ALA A 115 -3.56 -2.10 21.36
N LYS A 116 -4.28 -2.03 20.23
CA LYS A 116 -3.76 -1.58 18.92
C LYS A 116 -2.48 -2.29 18.46
N LYS A 117 -2.24 -3.51 18.95
CA LYS A 117 -1.16 -4.40 18.53
C LYS A 117 -1.69 -5.81 18.33
N PHE A 118 -1.02 -6.58 17.48
CA PHE A 118 -1.30 -8.00 17.34
C PHE A 118 -0.54 -8.79 18.41
N SER A 119 -0.98 -10.02 18.68
CA SER A 119 -0.12 -10.97 19.40
C SER A 119 1.13 -11.27 18.57
N LEU A 120 2.23 -11.64 19.23
CA LEU A 120 3.49 -11.94 18.55
C LEU A 120 3.32 -13.03 17.49
N SER A 121 2.58 -14.11 17.79
CA SER A 121 2.30 -15.18 16.82
C SER A 121 1.61 -14.66 15.55
N THR A 122 0.62 -13.78 15.71
CA THR A 122 -0.08 -13.18 14.57
C THR A 122 0.83 -12.23 13.80
N ALA A 123 1.57 -11.37 14.49
CA ALA A 123 2.50 -10.43 13.87
C ALA A 123 3.58 -11.15 13.05
N LEU A 124 4.15 -12.25 13.54
CA LEU A 124 5.15 -13.04 12.80
C LEU A 124 4.58 -13.73 11.56
N LYS A 125 3.34 -14.26 11.63
CA LYS A 125 2.65 -14.83 10.46
C LYS A 125 2.38 -13.76 9.39
N LEU A 126 1.96 -12.57 9.82
CA LEU A 126 1.77 -11.42 8.94
C LEU A 126 3.09 -10.96 8.34
N ALA A 127 4.15 -10.85 9.14
CA ALA A 127 5.50 -10.50 8.71
C ALA A 127 5.98 -11.42 7.59
N SER A 128 5.89 -12.74 7.78
CA SER A 128 6.28 -13.73 6.77
C SER A 128 5.48 -13.58 5.47
N GLN A 129 4.16 -13.48 5.53
CA GLN A 129 3.34 -13.37 4.31
C GLN A 129 3.53 -12.04 3.59
N THR A 130 3.57 -10.92 4.31
CA THR A 130 3.76 -9.59 3.71
C THR A 130 5.14 -9.46 3.06
N LEU A 131 6.18 -10.03 3.67
CA LEU A 131 7.51 -10.08 3.08
C LEU A 131 7.52 -10.86 1.76
N ARG A 132 6.85 -12.02 1.71
CA ARG A 132 6.67 -12.79 0.47
C ARG A 132 5.91 -12.03 -0.62
N ARG A 133 5.02 -11.09 -0.28
CA ARG A 133 4.37 -10.22 -1.28
C ARG A 133 5.32 -9.17 -1.84
N ILE A 134 6.16 -8.60 -0.98
CA ILE A 134 7.17 -7.63 -1.39
C ILE A 134 8.20 -8.32 -2.30
N GLU A 135 8.68 -9.50 -1.91
CA GLU A 135 9.56 -10.35 -2.72
C GLU A 135 8.96 -10.65 -4.10
N ALA A 136 7.71 -11.15 -4.14
CA ALA A 136 7.02 -11.42 -5.39
C ALA A 136 6.88 -10.17 -6.29
N LEU A 137 6.62 -9.00 -5.71
CA LEU A 137 6.56 -7.74 -6.46
C LEU A 137 7.94 -7.34 -7.01
N HIS A 138 8.99 -7.51 -6.19
CA HIS A 138 10.38 -7.25 -6.56
C HIS A 138 10.85 -8.16 -7.69
N ASP A 139 10.51 -9.45 -7.64
CA ASP A 139 10.84 -10.43 -8.68
C ASP A 139 10.15 -10.11 -10.02
N SER A 140 8.97 -9.50 -9.96
CA SER A 140 8.30 -8.95 -11.16
C SER A 140 8.90 -7.62 -11.65
N GLY A 141 9.95 -7.10 -11.01
CA GLY A 141 10.70 -5.92 -11.44
C GLY A 141 10.17 -4.58 -10.92
N TRP A 142 9.31 -4.60 -9.90
CA TRP A 142 8.67 -3.41 -9.32
C TRP A 142 9.08 -3.18 -7.87
N LEU A 143 9.27 -1.92 -7.50
CA LEU A 143 9.29 -1.44 -6.12
C LEU A 143 7.89 -1.02 -5.70
N CYS A 144 7.54 -1.16 -4.42
CA CYS A 144 6.26 -0.69 -3.87
C CYS A 144 6.27 0.81 -3.56
N ARG A 145 7.26 1.25 -2.77
CA ARG A 145 7.45 2.63 -2.26
C ARG A 145 6.33 3.19 -1.37
N ASP A 146 5.38 2.37 -0.96
CA ASP A 146 4.32 2.73 0.01
C ASP A 146 3.90 1.51 0.85
N VAL A 147 4.89 0.76 1.36
CA VAL A 147 4.65 -0.39 2.24
C VAL A 147 4.07 0.08 3.58
N LYS A 148 2.84 -0.34 3.87
CA LYS A 148 2.12 -0.03 5.11
C LYS A 148 0.95 -0.98 5.32
N ALA A 149 0.47 -1.07 6.56
CA ALA A 149 -0.59 -2.00 6.94
C ALA A 149 -1.92 -1.78 6.18
N ASN A 150 -2.19 -0.57 5.68
CA ASN A 150 -3.38 -0.28 4.86
C ASN A 150 -3.35 -0.92 3.47
N ASN A 151 -2.16 -1.23 2.95
CA ASN A 151 -1.97 -1.80 1.63
C ASN A 151 -1.90 -3.33 1.67
N PHE A 152 -2.16 -3.94 2.84
CA PHE A 152 -2.28 -5.38 2.99
C PHE A 152 -3.64 -5.74 3.56
N CYS A 153 -4.34 -6.70 2.95
CA CYS A 153 -5.67 -7.14 3.35
C CYS A 153 -5.73 -8.64 3.57
N ILE A 154 -6.63 -9.11 4.44
CA ILE A 154 -6.96 -10.53 4.50
C ILE A 154 -7.88 -10.92 3.32
N GLY A 155 -7.86 -12.19 2.92
CA GLY A 155 -8.81 -12.72 1.95
C GLY A 155 -10.24 -12.83 2.52
N ARG A 156 -11.26 -12.73 1.67
CA ARG A 156 -12.66 -12.98 2.07
C ARG A 156 -13.00 -14.46 2.16
N LYS A 157 -12.52 -15.24 1.18
CA LYS A 157 -12.74 -16.70 1.12
C LYS A 157 -11.74 -17.45 1.98
N ASN A 158 -10.49 -17.00 1.99
CA ASN A 158 -9.42 -17.52 2.83
C ASN A 158 -8.85 -16.39 3.68
N MET A 159 -9.32 -16.26 4.92
CA MET A 159 -8.86 -15.23 5.85
C MET A 159 -7.38 -15.40 6.26
N GLY A 160 -6.80 -16.58 6.04
CA GLY A 160 -5.39 -16.85 6.29
C GLY A 160 -4.46 -16.34 5.19
N LEU A 161 -4.98 -15.96 4.01
CA LEU A 161 -4.20 -15.44 2.90
C LEU A 161 -4.13 -13.91 2.96
N ILE A 162 -2.92 -13.36 2.96
CA ILE A 162 -2.70 -11.90 2.86
C ILE A 162 -2.55 -11.47 1.40
N TYR A 163 -3.25 -10.40 1.05
CA TYR A 163 -3.23 -9.73 -0.24
C TYR A 163 -2.45 -8.42 -0.13
N MET A 164 -1.66 -8.09 -1.15
CA MET A 164 -1.06 -6.77 -1.32
C MET A 164 -1.86 -5.95 -2.34
N LEU A 165 -2.12 -4.69 -2.00
CA LEU A 165 -2.95 -3.75 -2.75
C LEU A 165 -2.20 -2.43 -2.99
N ASP A 166 -2.81 -1.58 -3.82
CA ASP A 166 -2.42 -0.20 -4.08
C ASP A 166 -0.98 0.00 -4.58
N PHE A 167 -0.83 -0.03 -5.90
CA PHE A 167 0.46 0.16 -6.57
C PHE A 167 0.61 1.59 -7.11
N GLY A 168 -0.16 2.55 -6.60
CA GLY A 168 -0.12 3.94 -7.08
C GLY A 168 1.24 4.61 -6.93
N PHE A 169 2.09 4.12 -6.03
CA PHE A 169 3.47 4.60 -5.85
C PHE A 169 4.53 3.67 -6.44
N ALA A 170 4.14 2.55 -7.04
CA ALA A 170 5.10 1.57 -7.53
C ALA A 170 6.07 2.16 -8.58
N ARG A 171 7.24 1.55 -8.73
CA ARG A 171 8.22 1.98 -9.73
C ARG A 171 8.99 0.80 -10.27
N ARG A 172 9.08 0.70 -11.60
CA ARG A 172 9.92 -0.30 -12.24
C ARG A 172 11.38 0.01 -11.92
N PHE A 173 12.14 -0.99 -11.49
CA PHE A 173 13.58 -0.86 -11.23
C PHE A 173 14.43 -1.78 -12.11
N ILE A 174 13.78 -2.69 -12.86
CA ILE A 174 14.39 -3.56 -13.87
C ILE A 174 13.73 -3.29 -15.23
N ARG A 175 14.53 -3.28 -16.30
CA ARG A 175 14.06 -3.21 -17.68
C ARG A 175 13.58 -4.59 -18.17
N GLU A 176 12.88 -4.65 -19.29
CA GLU A 176 12.42 -5.93 -19.87
C GLU A 176 13.56 -6.89 -20.23
N ASN A 177 14.75 -6.36 -20.52
CA ASN A 177 15.96 -7.14 -20.77
C ASN A 177 16.72 -7.52 -19.48
N GLY A 178 16.13 -7.31 -18.30
CA GLY A 178 16.73 -7.67 -17.01
C GLY A 178 17.72 -6.65 -16.44
N THR A 179 18.07 -5.58 -17.16
CA THR A 179 19.05 -4.60 -16.65
C THR A 179 18.43 -3.65 -15.64
N LEU A 180 19.21 -3.25 -14.64
CA LEU A 180 18.77 -2.28 -13.64
C LEU A 180 18.54 -0.91 -14.27
N ILE A 181 17.48 -0.24 -13.84
CA ILE A 181 17.22 1.16 -14.17
C ILE A 181 18.07 2.01 -13.25
N GLU A 182 18.83 2.94 -13.84
CA GLU A 182 19.69 3.85 -13.09
C GLU A 182 18.90 4.64 -12.04
N ARG A 183 19.54 4.79 -10.88
CA ARG A 183 19.01 5.59 -9.78
C ARG A 183 19.06 7.06 -10.21
N ARG A 184 17.97 7.81 -9.97
CA ARG A 184 17.98 9.26 -10.17
C ARG A 184 18.85 9.89 -9.10
N ASN A 185 19.51 11.00 -9.43
CA ASN A 185 20.33 11.76 -8.48
C ASN A 185 19.52 12.32 -7.30
N ALA A 186 18.23 12.57 -7.51
CA ALA A 186 17.31 13.00 -6.48
C ALA A 186 15.88 12.48 -6.75
N ALA A 187 15.12 12.28 -5.68
CA ALA A 187 13.72 11.90 -5.71
C ALA A 187 12.93 12.67 -4.64
N SER A 188 11.65 12.91 -4.90
CA SER A 188 10.75 13.49 -3.91
C SER A 188 10.43 12.50 -2.80
N LEU A 189 10.21 13.01 -1.58
CA LEU A 189 9.62 12.25 -0.48
C LEU A 189 8.23 11.75 -0.92
N MET A 190 8.11 10.44 -1.08
CA MET A 190 6.90 9.76 -1.56
C MET A 190 6.53 8.60 -0.64
N GLY A 191 5.26 8.18 -0.74
CA GLY A 191 4.68 7.20 0.15
C GLY A 191 4.21 7.80 1.47
N THR A 192 3.91 6.92 2.42
CA THR A 192 3.42 7.30 3.75
C THR A 192 4.61 7.64 4.66
N ILE A 193 4.85 8.94 4.90
CA ILE A 193 6.02 9.47 5.65
C ILE A 193 6.28 8.74 6.98
N TYR A 194 5.21 8.32 7.66
CA TYR A 194 5.29 7.52 8.89
C TYR A 194 6.13 6.24 8.72
N TYR A 195 5.95 5.50 7.61
CA TYR A 195 6.70 4.29 7.28
C TYR A 195 7.83 4.54 6.26
N ALA A 196 7.96 5.75 5.73
CA ALA A 196 8.94 6.03 4.68
C ALA A 196 10.38 5.74 5.13
N PRO A 197 11.20 5.13 4.27
CA PRO A 197 12.59 4.76 4.59
C PRO A 197 13.47 6.01 4.78
N MET A 198 14.62 5.88 5.42
CA MET A 198 15.57 6.99 5.60
C MET A 198 16.02 7.60 4.26
N SER A 199 16.17 6.78 3.22
CA SER A 199 16.50 7.25 1.86
C SER A 199 15.48 8.26 1.32
N ALA A 200 14.19 8.04 1.59
CA ALA A 200 13.13 8.95 1.17
C ALA A 200 13.20 10.30 1.91
N HIS A 201 13.55 10.29 3.19
CA HIS A 201 13.81 11.50 3.99
C HIS A 201 15.05 12.28 3.50
N ASN A 202 16.02 11.56 2.94
CA ASN A 202 17.22 12.14 2.33
C ASN A 202 17.03 12.48 0.84
N PHE A 203 15.80 12.49 0.32
CA PHE A 203 15.49 12.77 -1.09
C PHE A 203 16.27 11.90 -2.08
N SER A 204 16.66 10.70 -1.65
CA SER A 204 17.41 9.72 -2.44
C SER A 204 16.45 8.82 -3.20
N GLU A 205 16.89 8.29 -4.34
CA GLU A 205 16.11 7.32 -5.08
C GLU A 205 15.99 6.01 -4.31
N GLN A 206 14.75 5.52 -4.18
CA GLN A 206 14.46 4.30 -3.44
C GLN A 206 14.82 3.04 -4.26
N CYS A 207 15.25 1.99 -3.58
CA CYS A 207 15.53 0.66 -4.09
C CYS A 207 14.80 -0.43 -3.27
N ARG A 208 15.16 -1.71 -3.45
CA ARG A 208 14.49 -2.83 -2.78
C ARG A 208 14.62 -2.78 -1.26
N LYS A 209 15.79 -2.39 -0.73
CA LYS A 209 16.03 -2.32 0.72
C LYS A 209 15.08 -1.32 1.41
N ASP A 210 14.66 -0.30 0.68
CA ASP A 210 13.83 0.77 1.19
C ASP A 210 12.38 0.29 1.42
N ASP A 211 11.88 -0.62 0.58
CA ASP A 211 10.63 -1.34 0.84
C ASP A 211 10.73 -2.24 2.09
N LEU A 212 11.90 -2.86 2.31
CA LEU A 212 12.16 -3.70 3.49
C LEU A 212 12.27 -2.87 4.78
N GLU A 213 12.84 -1.67 4.72
CA GLU A 213 12.88 -0.74 5.84
C GLU A 213 11.46 -0.28 6.22
N SER A 214 10.63 0.06 5.24
CA SER A 214 9.21 0.36 5.48
C SER A 214 8.44 -0.84 6.03
N TRP A 215 8.70 -2.04 5.52
CA TRP A 215 8.15 -3.29 6.05
C TRP A 215 8.55 -3.50 7.52
N PHE A 216 9.81 -3.27 7.86
CA PHE A 216 10.30 -3.40 9.23
C PHE A 216 9.54 -2.48 10.19
N TYR A 217 9.39 -1.20 9.85
CA TYR A 217 8.60 -0.25 10.65
C TYR A 217 7.15 -0.70 10.80
N MET A 218 6.53 -1.20 9.72
CA MET A 218 5.17 -1.73 9.78
C MET A 218 5.04 -2.92 10.74
N ILE A 219 5.99 -3.87 10.73
CA ILE A 219 5.94 -5.05 11.60
C ILE A 219 6.26 -4.68 13.05
N ILE A 220 7.22 -3.80 13.29
CA ILE A 220 7.49 -3.29 14.64
C ILE A 220 6.25 -2.63 15.21
N GLU A 221 5.58 -1.75 14.47
CA GLU A 221 4.32 -1.12 14.93
C GLU A 221 3.24 -2.16 15.26
N MET A 222 3.13 -3.24 14.48
CA MET A 222 2.20 -4.33 14.77
C MET A 222 2.51 -5.08 16.07
N ILE A 223 3.77 -5.12 16.50
CA ILE A 223 4.23 -5.82 17.71
C ILE A 223 4.18 -4.88 18.93
N VAL A 224 4.76 -3.69 18.81
CA VAL A 224 4.95 -2.77 19.95
C VAL A 224 3.79 -1.79 20.11
N GLY A 225 3.00 -1.58 19.06
CA GLY A 225 1.80 -0.74 19.05
C GLY A 225 2.00 0.62 18.36
N ASN A 226 3.07 1.33 18.70
CA ASN A 226 3.40 2.65 18.15
C ASN A 226 4.91 2.77 17.89
N LEU A 227 5.30 3.37 16.77
CA LEU A 227 6.69 3.74 16.52
C LEU A 227 7.08 4.98 17.35
N PRO A 228 8.36 5.20 17.67
CA PRO A 228 8.80 6.31 18.52
C PRO A 228 8.34 7.69 18.05
N TRP A 229 8.14 7.87 16.75
CA TRP A 229 7.68 9.12 16.13
C TRP A 229 6.15 9.22 15.97
N PHE A 230 5.35 8.43 16.69
CA PHE A 230 3.88 8.43 16.54
C PHE A 230 3.16 9.73 16.91
N ILE A 231 3.76 10.54 17.79
CA ILE A 231 3.18 11.82 18.21
C ILE A 231 3.32 12.93 17.17
N HIS A 232 4.22 12.76 16.20
CA HIS A 232 4.52 13.79 15.20
C HIS A 232 3.59 13.68 14.01
N ASP A 233 3.05 14.81 13.55
CA ASP A 233 2.28 14.87 12.32
C ASP A 233 3.22 14.69 11.12
N PRO A 234 3.18 13.55 10.40
CA PRO A 234 4.14 13.30 9.33
C PRO A 234 4.03 14.29 8.17
N LYS A 235 2.92 15.04 8.04
CA LYS A 235 2.76 16.06 6.99
C LYS A 235 3.46 17.38 7.34
N ARG A 236 3.54 17.71 8.62
CA ARG A 236 4.11 18.99 9.10
C ARG A 236 5.52 18.81 9.63
N GLU A 237 5.79 17.70 10.27
CA GLU A 237 7.04 17.40 10.99
C GLU A 237 7.85 16.31 10.27
N TYR A 238 7.77 16.22 8.94
CA TYR A 238 8.42 15.16 8.17
C TYR A 238 9.95 15.08 8.41
N LEU A 239 10.63 16.23 8.57
CA LEU A 239 12.05 16.27 8.91
C LEU A 239 12.33 15.63 10.28
N LEU A 240 11.50 15.94 11.28
CA LEU A 240 11.65 15.41 12.63
C LEU A 240 11.38 13.89 12.65
N VAL A 241 10.42 13.41 11.87
CA VAL A 241 10.22 11.96 11.66
C VAL A 241 11.48 11.30 11.10
N GLY A 242 12.18 11.97 10.18
CA GLY A 242 13.46 11.52 9.64
C GLY A 242 14.58 11.48 10.70
N GLU A 243 14.67 12.51 11.54
CA GLU A 243 15.65 12.55 12.65
C GLU A 243 15.40 11.46 13.70
N TRP A 244 14.13 11.18 14.02
CA TRP A 244 13.78 10.04 14.88
C TRP A 244 14.23 8.71 14.29
N LYS A 245 14.08 8.51 12.98
CA LYS A 245 14.54 7.28 12.31
C LYS A 245 16.05 7.13 12.42
N LYS A 246 16.82 8.21 12.22
CA LYS A 246 18.27 8.22 12.44
C LYS A 246 18.64 7.94 13.90
N PHE A 247 17.97 8.59 14.85
CA PHE A 247 18.18 8.37 16.28
C PHE A 247 17.97 6.91 16.68
N THR A 248 16.94 6.25 16.13
CA THR A 248 16.66 4.83 16.39
C THR A 248 17.65 3.85 15.76
N ARG A 249 18.59 4.32 14.93
CA ARG A 249 19.73 3.50 14.48
C ARG A 249 20.91 3.49 15.46
N GLY A 250 20.93 4.42 16.40
CA GLY A 250 21.94 4.52 17.45
C GLY A 250 21.34 4.35 18.84
N SER A 251 21.49 5.37 19.68
CA SER A 251 21.06 5.35 21.08
C SER A 251 19.56 5.16 21.28
N GLY A 252 18.73 5.50 20.29
CA GLY A 252 17.28 5.30 20.34
C GLY A 252 16.82 3.89 19.96
N ARG A 253 17.72 2.95 19.68
CA ARG A 253 17.37 1.64 19.10
C ARG A 253 16.39 0.84 19.95
N GLN A 254 16.58 0.79 21.26
CA GLN A 254 15.68 0.08 22.17
C GLN A 254 14.28 0.72 22.24
N LEU A 255 14.15 2.03 22.00
CA LEU A 255 12.84 2.68 21.92
C LEU A 255 12.04 2.23 20.68
N LEU A 256 12.72 1.96 19.56
CA LEU A 256 12.09 1.42 18.36
C LEU A 256 11.66 -0.03 18.57
N LEU A 257 12.55 -0.85 19.12
CA LEU A 257 12.33 -2.28 19.22
C LEU A 257 11.40 -2.68 20.35
N GLY A 258 11.36 -1.92 21.44
CA GLY A 258 10.50 -2.19 22.59
C GLY A 258 10.56 -3.66 23.03
N ASP A 259 9.40 -4.29 23.19
CA ASP A 259 9.28 -5.70 23.57
C ASP A 259 9.37 -6.68 22.38
N SER A 260 9.89 -6.26 21.23
CA SER A 260 10.05 -7.16 20.08
C SER A 260 11.17 -8.19 20.34
N PRO A 261 11.10 -9.39 19.73
CA PRO A 261 12.17 -10.40 19.86
C PRO A 261 13.54 -9.88 19.39
N GLN A 262 14.62 -10.35 20.01
CA GLN A 262 15.99 -9.94 19.69
C GLN A 262 16.38 -10.18 18.23
N GLU A 263 15.73 -11.12 17.54
CA GLU A 263 15.92 -11.34 16.10
C GLU A 263 15.60 -10.11 15.26
N PHE A 264 14.72 -9.21 15.72
CA PHE A 264 14.44 -7.95 15.02
C PHE A 264 15.63 -6.99 15.03
N GLU A 265 16.56 -7.09 15.98
CA GLU A 265 17.84 -6.37 15.91
C GLU A 265 18.63 -6.85 14.69
N LYS A 266 18.77 -8.16 14.53
CA LYS A 266 19.52 -8.77 13.42
C LYS A 266 18.89 -8.42 12.08
N ILE A 267 17.55 -8.45 11.99
CA ILE A 267 16.82 -8.06 10.77
C ILE A 267 17.11 -6.60 10.40
N LEU A 268 17.09 -5.69 11.38
CA LEU A 268 17.38 -4.28 11.13
C LEU A 268 18.81 -4.08 10.63
N ASP A 269 19.78 -4.78 11.24
CA ASP A 269 21.18 -4.71 10.81
C ASP A 269 21.37 -5.24 9.39
N ILE A 270 20.69 -6.32 9.01
CA ILE A 270 20.70 -6.84 7.63
C ILE A 270 20.16 -5.80 6.65
N ILE A 271 19.05 -5.13 6.99
CA ILE A 271 18.46 -4.09 6.13
C ILE A 271 19.44 -2.93 5.94
N ASP A 272 20.10 -2.48 7.01
CA ASP A 272 21.03 -1.35 6.97
C ASP A 272 22.33 -1.69 6.21
N GLN A 273 22.77 -2.96 6.24
CA GLN A 273 23.95 -3.44 5.52
C GLN A 273 23.69 -3.77 4.02
N THR A 274 22.43 -3.85 3.61
CA THR A 274 22.07 -4.14 2.21
C THR A 274 22.26 -2.89 1.34
N ALA A 275 22.89 -3.03 0.16
CA ALA A 275 23.20 -1.93 -0.77
C ALA A 275 22.08 -1.60 -1.79
#